data_AF-A0A7Y3DCG2-F1
#
_entry.id   AF-A0A7Y3DCG2-F1
#
_cell.length_a   1.000
_cell.length_b   1.000
_cell.length_c   1.000
_cell.angle_alpha   90.00
_cell.angle_beta   90.00
_cell.angle_gamma   90.00
#
_symmetry.space_group_name_H-M   'P 1'
#
loop_
_entity.id
_entity.type
_entity.pdbx_description
1 polymer ?
#
loop_
_entity_poly.entity_id
_entity_poly.type
_entity_poly.pdbx_seq_one_letter_code
_entity_poly.pdbx_strand_id
1 'polypeptide(L)'
;VNVKLVSEFGVGIVAAGISKGKADVVLISGHDGGTGSSPLTSIKYAGMPWEIGLAETQQVLVLNDLRGRIRVQTDGGLKTGRDVAVAALLGADEYGFSTAPLVAMGCILMRVCHLNTCPVGIATQDPVLRERFAGLPEHVVRYFHFVAEELREIMAKLGFRTLDEMIGRTDRLEANEATEHWKTRGLDFSDLLHRPDVDHAIVNDGSQDWSLLDDVLDQKLLALCAPAIERGEPVSVDLPIRNVDRTVGTILGSEISLAHGAEGLPEDTIELRFKGSAGQSLGAFCPSGITIHVEGDANDYTGKGLCGAKISVRVPEGSTFDPGQNIIAGNVVLYGATSGEAYFQGVAGERFAVRNSGASAVVEGVGDHGCEYMTGGTVVILGKTGRNFGAGMSGGFAYVLDEDGDFPGRVNPTRVDLETMTPEDEEVVLRLLRRHFQYTRSKRADDVLRKWESYGPKFVKVFPKDLKLALDTRLEAHVGDG
;
A
#
# COMPACT_ATOMS: atom_id res chain seq x y z
N VAL A 1 -1.12 -3.42 -13.14
CA VAL A 1 -0.65 -3.70 -11.76
C VAL A 1 0.68 -4.42 -11.83
N ASN A 2 1.72 -3.89 -11.18
CA ASN A 2 3.07 -4.47 -11.16
C ASN A 2 3.38 -4.99 -9.76
N VAL A 3 3.85 -6.24 -9.64
CA VAL A 3 4.29 -6.82 -8.38
C VAL A 3 5.81 -6.99 -8.39
N LYS A 4 6.50 -6.29 -7.49
CA LYS A 4 7.95 -6.39 -7.32
C LYS A 4 8.29 -7.45 -6.29
N LEU A 5 9.03 -8.48 -6.72
CA LEU A 5 9.62 -9.52 -5.90
C LEU A 5 11.14 -9.37 -5.87
N VAL A 6 11.76 -9.98 -4.87
CA VAL A 6 13.21 -10.16 -4.83
C VAL A 6 13.50 -11.60 -5.24
N SER A 7 14.56 -11.80 -6.02
CA SER A 7 15.05 -13.11 -6.41
C SER A 7 15.40 -13.93 -5.17
N GLU A 8 14.76 -15.09 -5.04
CA GLU A 8 15.04 -16.13 -4.07
C GLU A 8 14.56 -17.47 -4.63
N PHE A 9 15.00 -18.58 -4.04
CA PHE A 9 14.53 -19.91 -4.44
C PHE A 9 13.01 -20.04 -4.23
N GLY A 10 12.28 -20.46 -5.26
CA GLY A 10 10.83 -20.61 -5.20
C GLY A 10 10.05 -19.37 -5.68
N VAL A 11 10.75 -18.31 -6.08
CA VAL A 11 10.12 -17.07 -6.57
C VAL A 11 9.24 -17.31 -7.80
N GLY A 12 9.56 -18.30 -8.64
CA GLY A 12 8.76 -18.64 -9.81
C GLY A 12 7.38 -19.19 -9.45
N ILE A 13 7.27 -19.94 -8.35
CA ILE A 13 5.99 -20.44 -7.82
C ILE A 13 5.12 -19.26 -7.37
N VAL A 14 5.74 -18.28 -6.69
CA VAL A 14 5.06 -17.05 -6.27
C VAL A 14 4.60 -16.25 -7.48
N ALA A 15 5.43 -16.12 -8.51
CA ALA A 15 5.10 -15.43 -9.77
C ALA A 15 3.90 -16.08 -10.49
N ALA A 16 3.80 -17.41 -10.49
CA ALA A 16 2.62 -18.11 -11.00
C ALA A 16 1.34 -17.74 -10.23
N GLY A 17 1.42 -17.65 -8.90
CA GLY A 17 0.33 -17.15 -8.07
C GLY A 17 -0.06 -15.71 -8.41
N ILE A 18 0.92 -14.84 -8.63
CA ILE A 18 0.72 -13.43 -9.01
C ILE A 18 0.04 -13.30 -10.38
N SER A 19 0.45 -14.09 -11.38
CA SER A 19 -0.23 -14.12 -12.68
C SER A 19 -1.68 -14.60 -12.56
N LYS A 20 -1.96 -15.59 -11.71
CA LYS A 20 -3.35 -16.02 -11.40
C LYS A 20 -4.14 -14.96 -10.63
N GLY A 21 -3.45 -14.16 -9.81
CA GLY A 21 -3.97 -12.96 -9.14
C GLY A 21 -4.18 -11.75 -10.06
N LYS A 22 -4.13 -11.93 -11.39
CA LYS A 22 -4.39 -10.92 -12.42
C LYS A 22 -3.40 -9.74 -12.43
N ALA A 23 -2.17 -9.92 -11.94
CA ALA A 23 -1.13 -8.90 -12.16
C ALA A 23 -0.68 -8.88 -13.63
N ASP A 24 -0.40 -7.69 -14.16
CA ASP A 24 0.05 -7.50 -15.54
C ASP A 24 1.57 -7.64 -15.68
N VAL A 25 2.30 -7.34 -14.61
CA VAL A 25 3.76 -7.40 -14.57
C VAL A 25 4.24 -8.03 -13.26
N VAL A 26 5.22 -8.92 -13.35
CA VAL A 26 6.05 -9.36 -12.22
C VAL A 26 7.48 -8.89 -12.44
N LEU A 27 8.02 -8.16 -11.47
CA LEU A 27 9.41 -7.70 -11.46
C LEU A 27 10.23 -8.59 -10.53
N ILE A 28 11.31 -9.20 -11.05
CA ILE A 28 12.29 -9.94 -10.27
C ILE A 28 13.51 -9.07 -10.03
N SER A 29 13.73 -8.67 -8.78
CA SER A 29 14.87 -7.86 -8.37
C SER A 29 16.02 -8.70 -7.85
N GLY A 30 17.22 -8.51 -8.38
CA GLY A 30 18.44 -9.12 -7.87
C GLY A 30 18.87 -8.58 -6.50
N HIS A 31 19.68 -9.36 -5.78
CA HIS A 31 20.27 -8.97 -4.49
C HIS A 31 21.20 -7.75 -4.57
N ASP A 32 21.62 -7.39 -5.78
CA ASP A 32 22.56 -6.32 -6.10
C ASP A 32 21.87 -4.98 -6.41
N GLY A 33 20.58 -4.86 -6.06
CA GLY A 33 19.83 -3.61 -6.08
C GLY A 33 20.43 -2.51 -5.19
N GLY A 34 20.29 -1.26 -5.63
CA GLY A 34 20.70 -0.09 -4.85
C GLY A 34 19.68 0.26 -3.76
N THR A 35 20.15 0.86 -2.66
CA THR A 35 19.30 1.41 -1.59
C THR A 35 19.89 2.70 -1.02
N GLY A 36 19.01 3.62 -0.61
CA GLY A 36 19.40 4.84 0.10
C GLY A 36 19.75 4.59 1.58
N SER A 37 19.11 3.59 2.20
CA SER A 37 19.33 3.20 3.59
C SER A 37 18.88 1.77 3.83
N SER A 38 19.75 0.92 4.36
CA SER A 38 19.45 -0.46 4.73
C SER A 38 20.51 -0.97 5.71
N PRO A 39 20.19 -1.91 6.61
CA PRO A 39 21.19 -2.66 7.35
C PRO A 39 22.21 -3.30 6.41
N LEU A 40 23.48 -3.26 6.81
CA LEU A 40 24.58 -3.85 6.03
C LEU A 40 24.40 -5.36 5.88
N THR A 41 23.84 -6.03 6.89
CA THR A 41 23.53 -7.46 6.86
C THR A 41 22.58 -7.79 5.72
N SER A 42 21.50 -7.04 5.53
CA SER A 42 20.56 -7.24 4.43
C SER A 42 21.22 -7.02 3.07
N ILE A 43 22.03 -5.97 2.92
CA ILE A 43 22.75 -5.68 1.66
C ILE A 43 23.70 -6.81 1.27
N LYS A 44 24.29 -7.50 2.25
CA LYS A 44 25.32 -8.51 2.01
C LYS A 44 24.80 -9.94 1.96
N TYR A 45 23.67 -10.23 2.60
CA TYR A 45 23.26 -11.61 2.88
C TYR A 45 21.78 -11.91 2.59
N ALA A 46 21.00 -10.97 2.06
CA ALA A 46 19.60 -11.21 1.67
C ALA A 46 19.42 -11.12 0.15
N GLY A 47 18.62 -12.03 -0.41
CA GLY A 47 18.33 -12.14 -1.84
C GLY A 47 19.36 -12.98 -2.62
N MET A 48 19.02 -13.28 -3.87
CA MET A 48 19.84 -14.04 -4.82
C MET A 48 20.09 -13.25 -6.12
N PRO A 49 21.03 -13.69 -6.98
CA PRO A 49 21.22 -13.11 -8.31
C PRO A 49 19.92 -13.11 -9.10
N TRP A 50 19.67 -12.04 -9.87
CA TRP A 50 18.44 -11.94 -10.65
C TRP A 50 18.38 -12.99 -11.74
N GLU A 51 19.52 -13.47 -12.26
CA GLU A 51 19.59 -14.50 -13.29
C GLU A 51 18.84 -15.76 -12.86
N ILE A 52 19.03 -16.18 -11.60
CA ILE A 52 18.41 -17.38 -11.02
C ILE A 52 16.90 -17.20 -10.91
N GLY A 53 16.46 -16.13 -10.23
CA GLY A 53 15.03 -15.89 -10.02
C GLY A 53 14.29 -15.58 -11.32
N LEU A 54 14.93 -14.91 -12.28
CA LEU A 54 14.37 -14.61 -13.59
C LEU A 54 14.16 -15.90 -14.39
N ALA A 55 15.19 -16.74 -14.49
CA ALA A 55 15.09 -18.02 -15.19
C ALA A 55 14.03 -18.92 -14.54
N GLU A 56 14.02 -19.04 -13.21
CA GLU A 56 13.00 -19.82 -12.49
C GLU A 56 11.58 -19.29 -12.78
N THR A 57 11.41 -17.96 -12.73
CA THR A 57 10.13 -17.31 -13.04
C THR A 57 9.67 -17.58 -14.47
N GLN A 58 10.57 -17.41 -15.43
CA GLN A 58 10.32 -17.72 -16.84
C GLN A 58 9.88 -19.18 -17.00
N GLN A 59 10.66 -20.12 -16.48
CA GLN A 59 10.40 -21.55 -16.60
C GLN A 59 9.08 -21.95 -15.95
N VAL A 60 8.79 -21.49 -14.73
CA VAL A 60 7.56 -21.84 -14.02
C VAL A 60 6.33 -21.24 -14.69
N LEU A 61 6.39 -19.98 -15.13
CA LEU A 61 5.27 -19.35 -15.84
C LEU A 61 4.98 -20.06 -17.17
N VAL A 62 6.03 -20.46 -17.90
CA VAL A 62 5.89 -21.25 -19.12
C VAL A 62 5.30 -22.61 -18.80
N LEU A 63 5.85 -23.37 -17.85
CA LEU A 63 5.34 -24.72 -17.51
C LEU A 63 3.85 -24.74 -17.10
N ASN A 64 3.29 -23.61 -16.67
CA ASN A 64 1.90 -23.50 -16.21
C ASN A 64 0.95 -22.81 -17.21
N ASP A 65 1.39 -22.51 -18.43
CA ASP A 65 0.62 -21.74 -19.42
C ASP A 65 0.13 -20.38 -18.88
N LEU A 66 1.04 -19.68 -18.19
CA LEU A 66 0.78 -18.37 -17.58
C LEU A 66 1.61 -17.26 -18.20
N ARG A 67 2.65 -17.61 -18.98
CA ARG A 67 3.63 -16.65 -19.50
C ARG A 67 3.04 -15.69 -20.53
N GLY A 68 2.09 -16.16 -21.35
CA GLY A 68 1.47 -15.36 -22.40
C GLY A 68 0.76 -14.10 -21.91
N ARG A 69 0.24 -14.10 -20.66
CA ARG A 69 -0.61 -13.01 -20.12
C ARG A 69 0.05 -12.10 -19.09
N ILE A 70 1.34 -12.29 -18.80
CA ILE A 70 2.08 -11.48 -17.82
C ILE A 70 3.44 -11.08 -18.38
N ARG A 71 3.82 -9.82 -18.17
CA ARG A 71 5.18 -9.34 -18.45
C ARG A 71 6.13 -9.66 -17.32
N VAL A 72 7.33 -10.09 -17.66
CA VAL A 72 8.41 -10.35 -16.71
C VAL A 72 9.43 -9.24 -16.82
N GLN A 73 9.60 -8.46 -15.75
CA GLN A 73 10.60 -7.42 -15.64
C GLN A 73 11.76 -7.91 -14.77
N THR A 74 12.97 -7.44 -15.02
CA THR A 74 14.10 -7.67 -14.11
C THR A 74 14.87 -6.39 -13.81
N ASP A 75 15.36 -6.27 -12.57
CA ASP A 75 16.34 -5.26 -12.18
C ASP A 75 17.39 -5.89 -11.24
N GLY A 76 18.43 -5.13 -10.90
CA GLY A 76 19.54 -5.63 -10.08
C GLY A 76 20.85 -5.45 -10.83
N GLY A 77 21.57 -4.37 -10.50
CA GLY A 77 22.90 -4.13 -11.03
C GLY A 77 23.05 -3.99 -12.56
N LEU A 78 21.98 -3.95 -13.36
CA LEU A 78 22.05 -3.76 -14.82
C LEU A 78 22.73 -2.42 -15.15
N LYS A 79 23.71 -2.44 -16.07
CA LYS A 79 24.50 -1.27 -16.47
C LYS A 79 24.67 -1.13 -17.99
N THR A 80 24.66 -2.25 -18.72
CA THR A 80 25.11 -2.32 -20.11
C THR A 80 24.05 -2.94 -21.03
N GLY A 81 24.21 -2.77 -22.33
CA GLY A 81 23.41 -3.47 -23.34
C GLY A 81 23.61 -4.98 -23.29
N ARG A 82 24.79 -5.45 -22.87
CA ARG A 82 25.02 -6.89 -22.61
C ARG A 82 24.17 -7.41 -21.47
N ASP A 83 24.03 -6.67 -20.37
CA ASP A 83 23.20 -7.11 -19.24
C ASP A 83 21.73 -7.25 -19.69
N VAL A 84 21.26 -6.31 -20.51
CA VAL A 84 19.92 -6.38 -21.13
C VAL A 84 19.79 -7.58 -22.04
N ALA A 85 20.80 -7.86 -22.88
CA ALA A 85 20.80 -9.02 -23.76
C ALA A 85 20.69 -10.33 -22.97
N VAL A 86 21.46 -10.50 -21.89
CA VAL A 86 21.40 -11.69 -21.04
C VAL A 86 20.03 -11.80 -20.36
N ALA A 87 19.50 -10.70 -19.82
CA ALA A 87 18.17 -10.67 -19.24
C ALA A 87 17.07 -11.07 -20.23
N ALA A 88 17.14 -10.57 -21.47
CA ALA A 88 16.22 -10.93 -22.53
C ALA A 88 16.27 -12.45 -22.80
N LEU A 89 17.48 -12.98 -23.02
CA LEU A 89 17.68 -14.42 -23.30
C LEU A 89 17.18 -15.32 -22.17
N LEU A 90 17.24 -14.86 -20.92
CA LEU A 90 16.70 -15.56 -19.74
C LEU A 90 15.18 -15.39 -19.55
N GLY A 91 14.53 -14.50 -20.31
CA GLY A 91 13.07 -14.40 -20.37
C GLY A 91 12.43 -13.07 -19.98
N ALA A 92 13.23 -12.03 -19.68
CA ALA A 92 12.68 -10.72 -19.33
C ALA A 92 12.19 -9.92 -20.55
N ASP A 93 10.99 -9.36 -20.44
CA ASP A 93 10.37 -8.42 -21.39
C ASP A 93 10.82 -6.97 -21.13
N GLU A 94 11.11 -6.61 -19.88
CA GLU A 94 11.43 -5.25 -19.45
C GLU A 94 12.61 -5.20 -18.48
N TYR A 95 13.36 -4.09 -18.49
CA TYR A 95 14.64 -3.96 -17.78
C TYR A 95 14.68 -2.70 -16.91
N GLY A 96 14.81 -2.88 -15.60
CA GLY A 96 14.88 -1.79 -14.63
C GLY A 96 16.31 -1.35 -14.35
N PHE A 97 16.54 -0.03 -14.38
CA PHE A 97 17.82 0.59 -14.07
C PHE A 97 17.67 1.58 -12.92
N SER A 98 18.63 1.58 -12.00
CA SER A 98 18.63 2.48 -10.84
C SER A 98 19.99 3.16 -10.67
N THR A 99 21.03 2.42 -10.24
CA THR A 99 22.35 3.01 -9.95
C THR A 99 23.05 3.60 -11.17
N ALA A 100 23.00 2.97 -12.35
CA ALA A 100 23.69 3.49 -13.52
C ALA A 100 23.12 4.84 -14.03
N PRO A 101 21.79 5.04 -14.13
CA PRO A 101 21.21 6.36 -14.35
C PRO A 101 21.59 7.39 -13.27
N LEU A 102 21.65 7.00 -11.99
CA LEU A 102 22.13 7.89 -10.93
C LEU A 102 23.59 8.32 -11.15
N VAL A 103 24.45 7.43 -11.63
CA VAL A 103 25.85 7.73 -12.00
C VAL A 103 25.90 8.65 -13.22
N ALA A 104 25.07 8.43 -14.24
CA ALA A 104 24.95 9.32 -15.39
C ALA A 104 24.52 10.75 -14.97
N MET A 105 23.72 10.87 -13.91
CA MET A 105 23.32 12.15 -13.30
C MET A 105 24.39 12.75 -12.36
N GLY A 106 25.52 12.09 -12.14
CA GLY A 106 26.64 12.62 -11.34
C GLY A 106 26.90 11.91 -10.01
N CYS A 107 26.24 10.78 -9.72
CA CYS A 107 26.56 9.99 -8.53
C CYS A 107 27.99 9.46 -8.60
N ILE A 108 28.81 9.83 -7.61
CA ILE A 108 30.20 9.39 -7.47
C ILE A 108 30.36 8.15 -6.56
N LEU A 109 29.26 7.45 -6.27
CA LEU A 109 29.23 6.22 -5.44
C LEU A 109 29.88 6.36 -4.05
N MET A 110 29.73 7.52 -3.41
CA MET A 110 30.29 7.78 -2.07
C MET A 110 29.62 6.98 -0.93
N ARG A 111 28.42 6.44 -1.16
CA ARG A 111 27.66 5.58 -0.21
C ARG A 111 27.29 6.23 1.14
N VAL A 112 27.08 7.54 1.14
CA VAL A 112 26.61 8.33 2.30
C VAL A 112 25.14 8.73 2.20
N CYS A 113 24.35 8.03 1.38
CA CYS A 113 22.96 8.39 1.06
C CYS A 113 22.07 8.50 2.31
N HIS A 114 22.27 7.61 3.29
CA HIS A 114 21.51 7.54 4.54
C HIS A 114 21.87 8.66 5.54
N LEU A 115 22.96 9.40 5.30
CA LEU A 115 23.45 10.45 6.20
C LEU A 115 22.93 11.84 5.84
N ASN A 116 22.13 11.95 4.77
CA ASN A 116 21.68 13.24 4.23
C ASN A 116 22.81 14.16 3.74
N THR A 117 24.03 13.65 3.54
CA THR A 117 25.26 14.43 3.23
C THR A 117 25.79 14.20 1.82
N CYS A 118 24.91 13.89 0.85
CA CYS A 118 25.32 13.65 -0.53
C CYS A 118 26.07 14.88 -1.11
N PRO A 119 27.34 14.76 -1.52
CA PRO A 119 28.15 15.92 -1.94
C PRO A 119 27.73 16.51 -3.29
N VAL A 120 26.97 15.76 -4.07
CA VAL A 120 26.53 16.08 -5.44
C VAL A 120 25.02 16.32 -5.54
N GLY A 121 24.33 16.50 -4.40
CA GLY A 121 22.93 16.90 -4.39
C GLY A 121 21.91 15.84 -4.83
N ILE A 122 22.30 14.56 -4.95
CA ILE A 122 21.40 13.48 -5.39
C ILE A 122 20.56 12.92 -4.24
N ALA A 123 21.20 12.37 -3.20
CA ALA A 123 20.54 11.70 -2.09
C ALA A 123 20.62 12.55 -0.82
N THR A 124 20.00 13.72 -0.84
CA THR A 124 19.95 14.67 0.29
C THR A 124 18.73 15.58 0.19
N GLN A 125 18.18 15.95 1.35
CA GLN A 125 17.13 16.95 1.53
C GLN A 125 17.68 18.30 2.02
N ASP A 126 18.99 18.39 2.29
CA ASP A 126 19.66 19.64 2.67
C ASP A 126 19.63 20.62 1.47
N PRO A 127 19.09 21.83 1.63
CA PRO A 127 18.95 22.78 0.52
C PRO A 127 20.30 23.21 -0.07
N VAL A 128 21.33 23.40 0.75
CA VAL A 128 22.68 23.82 0.32
C VAL A 128 23.36 22.70 -0.48
N LEU A 129 23.17 21.44 -0.08
CA LEU A 129 23.73 20.31 -0.83
C LEU A 129 22.94 20.03 -2.12
N ARG A 130 21.61 20.24 -2.13
CA ARG A 130 20.76 20.11 -3.32
C ARG A 130 21.15 21.09 -4.43
N GLU A 131 21.59 22.30 -4.09
CA GLU A 131 22.12 23.27 -5.07
C GLU A 131 23.32 22.75 -5.87
N ARG A 132 24.00 21.69 -5.39
CA ARG A 132 25.13 21.06 -6.08
C ARG A 132 24.72 20.05 -7.15
N PHE A 133 23.43 19.75 -7.30
CA PHE A 133 22.95 18.81 -8.31
C PHE A 133 23.11 19.40 -9.72
N ALA A 134 23.99 18.77 -10.51
CA ALA A 134 24.29 19.19 -11.88
C ALA A 134 23.80 18.18 -12.94
N GLY A 135 22.99 17.20 -12.55
CA GLY A 135 22.45 16.19 -13.46
C GLY A 135 21.41 16.80 -14.39
N LEU A 136 21.53 16.50 -15.68
CA LEU A 136 20.58 16.93 -16.71
C LEU A 136 19.82 15.73 -17.29
N PRO A 137 18.54 15.88 -17.70
CA PRO A 137 17.79 14.82 -18.36
C PRO A 137 18.54 14.20 -19.56
N GLU A 138 19.28 15.03 -20.32
CA GLU A 138 20.06 14.62 -21.49
C GLU A 138 21.14 13.60 -21.16
N HIS A 139 21.69 13.62 -19.93
CA HIS A 139 22.68 12.63 -19.50
C HIS A 139 22.06 11.24 -19.41
N VAL A 140 20.84 11.14 -18.87
CA VAL A 140 20.09 9.88 -18.73
C VAL A 140 19.63 9.39 -20.10
N VAL A 141 19.10 10.30 -20.94
CA VAL A 141 18.69 9.99 -22.32
C VAL A 141 19.88 9.42 -23.11
N ARG A 142 21.04 10.08 -23.06
CA ARG A 142 22.25 9.61 -23.76
C ARG A 142 22.74 8.26 -23.24
N TYR A 143 22.71 8.06 -21.92
CA TYR A 143 23.05 6.77 -21.33
C TYR A 143 22.18 5.63 -21.89
N PHE A 144 20.86 5.81 -21.93
CA PHE A 144 19.97 4.78 -22.48
C PHE A 144 20.12 4.60 -24.00
N HIS A 145 20.46 5.64 -24.75
CA HIS A 145 20.83 5.49 -26.17
C HIS A 145 22.06 4.57 -26.35
N PHE A 146 23.09 4.70 -25.50
CA PHE A 146 24.26 3.83 -25.57
C PHE A 146 23.94 2.39 -25.20
N VAL A 147 23.15 2.17 -24.13
CA VAL A 147 22.68 0.83 -23.74
C VAL A 147 21.88 0.18 -24.87
N ALA A 148 20.96 0.93 -25.49
CA ALA A 148 20.15 0.44 -26.60
C ALA A 148 20.99 0.14 -27.85
N GLU A 149 21.99 0.98 -28.17
CA GLU A 149 22.87 0.74 -29.31
C GLU A 149 23.71 -0.52 -29.11
N GLU A 150 24.31 -0.69 -27.93
CA GLU A 150 25.07 -1.89 -27.58
C GLU A 150 24.20 -3.15 -27.65
N LEU A 151 22.96 -3.09 -27.15
CA LEU A 151 22.00 -4.19 -27.28
C LEU A 151 21.73 -4.53 -28.75
N ARG A 152 21.48 -3.52 -29.61
CA ARG A 152 21.24 -3.72 -31.05
C ARG A 152 22.44 -4.37 -31.74
N GLU A 153 23.66 -3.98 -31.39
CA GLU A 153 24.88 -4.62 -31.91
C GLU A 153 24.97 -6.10 -31.50
N ILE A 154 24.61 -6.43 -30.26
CA ILE A 154 24.57 -7.81 -29.77
C ILE A 154 23.48 -8.62 -30.47
N MET A 155 22.27 -8.06 -30.60
CA MET A 155 21.16 -8.68 -31.33
C MET A 155 21.57 -9.00 -32.77
N ALA A 156 22.21 -8.05 -33.47
CA ALA A 156 22.69 -8.24 -34.84
C ALA A 156 23.74 -9.37 -34.93
N LYS A 157 24.66 -9.46 -33.96
CA LYS A 157 25.64 -10.57 -33.90
C LYS A 157 24.99 -11.93 -33.67
N LEU A 158 23.93 -12.00 -32.87
CA LEU A 158 23.18 -13.22 -32.58
C LEU A 158 22.13 -13.58 -33.65
N GLY A 159 21.87 -12.65 -34.58
CA GLY A 159 20.94 -12.85 -35.70
C GLY A 159 19.48 -12.51 -35.41
N PHE A 160 19.21 -11.74 -34.34
CA PHE A 160 17.87 -11.26 -33.99
C PHE A 160 17.59 -9.88 -34.59
N ARG A 161 16.36 -9.67 -35.10
CA ARG A 161 15.91 -8.38 -35.64
C ARG A 161 15.07 -7.59 -34.65
N THR A 162 14.32 -8.30 -33.81
CA THR A 162 13.49 -7.72 -32.76
C THR A 162 13.83 -8.34 -31.41
N LEU A 163 13.46 -7.66 -30.33
CA LEU A 163 13.68 -8.16 -28.99
C LEU A 163 12.79 -9.38 -28.70
N ASP A 164 11.56 -9.39 -29.21
CA ASP A 164 10.61 -10.50 -29.07
C ASP A 164 11.16 -11.83 -29.64
N GLU A 165 11.96 -11.77 -30.71
CA GLU A 165 12.63 -12.96 -31.27
C GLU A 165 13.73 -13.52 -30.33
N MET A 166 14.26 -12.69 -29.45
CA MET A 166 15.38 -12.97 -28.54
C MET A 166 14.93 -13.41 -27.15
N ILE A 167 13.75 -12.96 -26.68
CA ILE A 167 13.29 -13.24 -25.32
C ILE A 167 13.15 -14.75 -25.08
N GLY A 168 13.71 -15.26 -23.98
CA GLY A 168 13.65 -16.67 -23.59
C GLY A 168 14.49 -17.62 -24.46
N ARG A 169 15.35 -17.10 -25.35
CA ARG A 169 16.26 -17.90 -26.19
C ARG A 169 17.52 -18.33 -25.44
N THR A 170 17.34 -19.07 -24.35
CA THR A 170 18.46 -19.59 -23.53
C THR A 170 19.43 -20.48 -24.33
N ASP A 171 19.00 -21.03 -25.47
CA ASP A 171 19.84 -21.75 -26.43
C ASP A 171 20.97 -20.91 -27.04
N ARG A 172 20.99 -19.60 -26.82
CA ARG A 172 22.08 -18.69 -27.23
C ARG A 172 23.06 -18.35 -26.09
N LEU A 173 22.91 -18.96 -24.93
CA LEU A 173 23.80 -18.80 -23.79
C LEU A 173 24.62 -20.07 -23.58
N GLU A 174 25.93 -19.91 -23.37
CA GLU A 174 26.84 -20.99 -23.01
C GLU A 174 27.65 -20.61 -21.77
N ALA A 175 27.86 -21.57 -20.86
CA ALA A 175 28.55 -21.35 -19.59
C ALA A 175 30.05 -21.70 -19.62
N ASN A 176 30.58 -22.11 -20.79
CA ASN A 176 31.90 -22.73 -20.93
C ASN A 176 33.04 -21.88 -20.33
N GLU A 177 33.10 -20.58 -20.66
CA GLU A 177 34.14 -19.67 -20.14
C GLU A 177 34.06 -19.46 -18.61
N ALA A 178 32.87 -19.57 -18.00
CA ALA A 178 32.68 -19.32 -16.57
C ALA A 178 33.21 -20.46 -15.68
N THR A 179 33.41 -21.66 -16.24
CA THR A 179 33.81 -22.87 -15.51
C THR A 179 35.31 -23.17 -15.54
N GLU A 180 36.09 -22.37 -16.28
CA GLU A 180 37.54 -22.59 -16.43
C GLU A 180 38.33 -22.26 -15.15
N HIS A 181 37.78 -21.43 -14.26
CA HIS A 181 38.44 -21.05 -13.02
C HIS A 181 38.33 -22.15 -11.94
N TRP A 182 39.41 -22.39 -11.18
CA TRP A 182 39.42 -23.50 -10.21
C TRP A 182 38.36 -23.40 -9.11
N LYS A 183 37.96 -22.17 -8.73
CA LYS A 183 36.88 -21.92 -7.76
C LYS A 183 35.47 -22.13 -8.32
N THR A 184 35.32 -22.18 -9.64
CA THR A 184 34.01 -22.39 -10.30
C THR A 184 33.83 -23.84 -10.77
N ARG A 185 34.81 -24.72 -10.49
CA ARG A 185 34.69 -26.16 -10.70
C ARG A 185 33.50 -26.71 -9.92
N GLY A 186 32.58 -27.36 -10.64
CA GLY A 186 31.37 -27.96 -10.08
C GLY A 186 30.13 -27.07 -10.13
N LEU A 187 30.22 -25.84 -10.66
CA LEU A 187 29.02 -25.09 -11.01
C LEU A 187 28.34 -25.72 -12.23
N ASP A 188 27.05 -25.97 -12.11
CA ASP A 188 26.19 -26.47 -13.18
C ASP A 188 25.11 -25.43 -13.49
N PHE A 189 25.06 -24.98 -14.74
CA PHE A 189 24.10 -24.00 -15.22
C PHE A 189 22.99 -24.63 -16.07
N SER A 190 22.95 -25.97 -16.17
CA SER A 190 21.98 -26.70 -17.00
C SER A 190 20.54 -26.35 -16.62
N ASP A 191 20.23 -26.29 -15.32
CA ASP A 191 18.90 -25.93 -14.83
C ASP A 191 18.57 -24.45 -15.11
N LEU A 192 19.56 -23.55 -15.00
CA LEU A 192 19.37 -22.13 -15.28
C LEU A 192 19.03 -21.89 -16.76
N LEU A 193 19.73 -22.59 -17.64
CA LEU A 193 19.60 -22.44 -19.09
C LEU A 193 18.52 -23.35 -19.68
N HIS A 194 17.87 -24.17 -18.86
CA HIS A 194 16.79 -25.03 -19.30
C HIS A 194 15.64 -24.21 -19.89
N ARG A 195 15.20 -24.63 -21.07
CA ARG A 195 14.01 -24.11 -21.73
C ARG A 195 12.94 -25.20 -21.74
N PRO A 196 11.76 -24.97 -21.14
CA PRO A 196 10.65 -25.89 -21.24
C PRO A 196 10.23 -26.11 -22.71
N ASP A 197 10.01 -27.38 -23.08
CA ASP A 197 9.50 -27.77 -24.38
C ASP A 197 7.97 -27.89 -24.30
N VAL A 198 7.27 -26.85 -24.79
CA VAL A 198 5.81 -26.70 -24.70
C VAL A 198 5.24 -26.15 -26.01
N ASP A 199 3.94 -26.34 -26.24
CA ASP A 199 3.22 -25.90 -27.45
C ASP A 199 2.50 -24.55 -27.30
N HIS A 200 2.57 -23.92 -26.13
CA HIS A 200 1.98 -22.62 -25.82
C HIS A 200 3.03 -21.51 -25.62
N ALA A 201 2.56 -20.32 -25.23
CA ALA A 201 3.36 -19.10 -25.19
C ALA A 201 4.57 -19.18 -24.25
N ILE A 202 5.75 -18.82 -24.78
CA ILE A 202 7.01 -18.69 -24.02
C ILE A 202 7.43 -17.24 -23.79
N VAL A 203 6.71 -16.29 -24.37
CA VAL A 203 6.87 -14.84 -24.22
C VAL A 203 5.49 -14.22 -23.94
N ASN A 204 5.42 -12.96 -23.52
CA ASN A 204 4.14 -12.28 -23.36
C ASN A 204 3.56 -11.94 -24.74
N ASP A 205 2.42 -12.53 -25.07
CA ASP A 205 1.70 -12.33 -26.34
C ASP A 205 0.23 -11.92 -26.14
N GLY A 206 -0.20 -11.73 -24.89
CA GLY A 206 -1.56 -11.34 -24.52
C GLY A 206 -1.62 -10.49 -23.26
N SER A 207 -2.82 -10.35 -22.73
CA SER A 207 -3.13 -9.56 -21.54
C SER A 207 -3.97 -10.34 -20.54
N GLN A 208 -4.07 -9.81 -19.32
CA GLN A 208 -5.00 -10.34 -18.34
C GLN A 208 -6.45 -10.09 -18.79
N ASP A 209 -7.32 -11.09 -18.54
CA ASP A 209 -8.76 -10.96 -18.73
C ASP A 209 -9.41 -10.26 -17.53
N TRP A 210 -10.06 -9.13 -17.79
CA TRP A 210 -10.69 -8.27 -16.80
C TRP A 210 -12.22 -8.26 -16.87
N SER A 211 -12.83 -9.15 -17.68
CA SER A 211 -14.30 -9.23 -17.84
C SER A 211 -15.07 -9.40 -16.53
N LEU A 212 -14.43 -9.96 -15.50
CA LEU A 212 -15.01 -10.04 -14.15
C LEU A 212 -15.37 -8.68 -13.51
N LEU A 213 -14.83 -7.57 -14.03
CA LEU A 213 -15.15 -6.21 -13.58
C LEU A 213 -16.43 -5.65 -14.20
N ASP A 214 -16.99 -6.32 -15.22
CA ASP A 214 -18.20 -5.86 -15.89
C ASP A 214 -19.46 -6.11 -15.05
N ASP A 215 -19.39 -7.07 -14.12
CA ASP A 215 -20.52 -7.50 -13.28
C ASP A 215 -20.41 -7.05 -11.81
N VAL A 216 -19.42 -6.23 -11.45
CA VAL A 216 -19.25 -5.76 -10.07
C VAL A 216 -20.31 -4.71 -9.70
N LEU A 217 -20.63 -4.63 -8.41
CA LEU A 217 -21.67 -3.73 -7.90
C LEU A 217 -21.43 -2.25 -8.28
N ASP A 218 -20.18 -1.82 -8.38
CA ASP A 218 -19.84 -0.46 -8.80
C ASP A 218 -20.35 -0.09 -10.19
N GLN A 219 -20.47 -1.03 -11.14
CA GLN A 219 -21.01 -0.70 -12.47
C GLN A 219 -22.45 -0.20 -12.37
N LYS A 220 -23.22 -0.80 -11.43
CA LYS A 220 -24.57 -0.32 -11.10
C LYS A 220 -24.53 1.01 -10.37
N LEU A 221 -23.58 1.21 -9.45
CA LEU A 221 -23.42 2.49 -8.75
C LEU A 221 -23.09 3.62 -9.71
N LEU A 222 -22.20 3.39 -10.69
CA LEU A 222 -21.86 4.37 -11.73
C LEU A 222 -23.09 4.83 -12.50
N ALA A 223 -23.92 3.89 -12.95
CA ALA A 223 -25.15 4.23 -13.67
C ALA A 223 -26.13 5.05 -12.81
N LEU A 224 -26.28 4.71 -11.53
CA LEU A 224 -27.17 5.41 -10.60
C LEU A 224 -26.63 6.78 -10.16
N CYS A 225 -25.31 6.91 -10.05
CA CYS A 225 -24.63 8.10 -9.58
C CYS A 225 -24.13 9.02 -10.71
N ALA A 226 -24.39 8.70 -11.97
CA ALA A 226 -24.04 9.54 -13.12
C ALA A 226 -24.45 11.02 -12.95
N PRO A 227 -25.65 11.38 -12.44
CA PRO A 227 -26.01 12.77 -12.15
C PRO A 227 -25.04 13.50 -11.20
N ALA A 228 -24.56 12.82 -10.17
CA ALA A 228 -23.61 13.36 -9.22
C ALA A 228 -22.23 13.56 -9.87
N ILE A 229 -21.77 12.57 -10.66
CA ILE A 229 -20.48 12.63 -11.35
C ILE A 229 -20.49 13.73 -12.41
N GLU A 230 -21.54 13.85 -13.21
CA GLU A 230 -21.59 14.79 -14.34
C GLU A 230 -21.93 16.23 -13.92
N ARG A 231 -22.79 16.40 -12.91
CA ARG A 231 -23.39 17.70 -12.58
C ARG A 231 -23.28 18.10 -11.10
N GLY A 232 -22.74 17.23 -10.24
CA GLY A 232 -22.67 17.48 -8.80
C GLY A 232 -24.04 17.46 -8.10
N GLU A 233 -25.03 16.80 -8.70
CA GLU A 233 -26.37 16.66 -8.12
C GLU A 233 -26.38 15.68 -6.95
N PRO A 234 -27.08 15.97 -5.84
CA PRO A 234 -27.24 15.00 -4.76
C PRO A 234 -27.97 13.73 -5.21
N VAL A 235 -27.40 12.57 -4.91
CA VAL A 235 -27.93 11.24 -5.25
C VAL A 235 -27.94 10.37 -4.01
N SER A 236 -29.05 9.66 -3.79
CA SER A 236 -29.17 8.64 -2.73
C SER A 236 -29.55 7.29 -3.35
N VAL A 237 -28.85 6.23 -2.95
CA VAL A 237 -28.99 4.88 -3.51
C VAL A 237 -29.12 3.85 -2.39
N ASP A 238 -30.20 3.07 -2.43
CA ASP A 238 -30.43 1.95 -1.51
C ASP A 238 -30.27 0.60 -2.25
N LEU A 239 -29.35 -0.24 -1.79
CA LEU A 239 -29.07 -1.55 -2.40
C LEU A 239 -28.76 -2.64 -1.36
N PRO A 240 -29.04 -3.93 -1.66
CA PRO A 240 -28.46 -5.01 -0.87
C PRO A 240 -26.94 -5.09 -1.10
N ILE A 241 -26.21 -5.61 -0.11
CA ILE A 241 -24.78 -5.94 -0.24
C ILE A 241 -24.48 -7.33 0.32
N ARG A 242 -23.53 -8.03 -0.30
CA ARG A 242 -23.09 -9.37 0.08
C ARG A 242 -21.57 -9.42 0.17
N ASN A 243 -21.05 -10.42 0.90
CA ASN A 243 -19.62 -10.56 1.12
C ASN A 243 -18.79 -10.79 -0.17
N VAL A 244 -19.44 -11.18 -1.26
CA VAL A 244 -18.86 -11.30 -2.61
C VAL A 244 -18.68 -9.95 -3.30
N ASP A 245 -19.45 -8.93 -2.88
CA ASP A 245 -19.34 -7.55 -3.35
C ASP A 245 -18.13 -6.90 -2.67
N ARG A 246 -16.98 -7.00 -3.34
CA ARG A 246 -15.69 -6.50 -2.86
C ARG A 246 -15.41 -5.13 -3.45
N THR A 247 -14.59 -4.33 -2.76
CA THR A 247 -14.13 -3.01 -3.21
C THR A 247 -15.27 -2.06 -3.61
N VAL A 248 -16.43 -2.20 -2.96
CA VAL A 248 -17.63 -1.42 -3.31
C VAL A 248 -17.37 0.06 -3.07
N GLY A 249 -17.61 0.87 -4.10
CA GLY A 249 -17.41 2.31 -4.13
C GLY A 249 -16.06 2.73 -4.72
N THR A 250 -15.10 1.82 -4.92
CA THR A 250 -13.75 2.17 -5.40
C THR A 250 -13.74 2.63 -6.86
N ILE A 251 -14.51 1.97 -7.75
CA ILE A 251 -14.59 2.41 -9.16
C ILE A 251 -15.36 3.73 -9.23
N LEU A 252 -16.46 3.86 -8.48
CA LEU A 252 -17.18 5.12 -8.34
C LEU A 252 -16.26 6.27 -7.87
N GLY A 253 -15.45 6.03 -6.84
CA GLY A 253 -14.47 6.99 -6.34
C GLY A 253 -13.41 7.38 -7.36
N SER A 254 -12.98 6.43 -8.21
CA SER A 254 -12.08 6.69 -9.33
C SER A 254 -12.71 7.64 -10.36
N GLU A 255 -13.95 7.36 -10.79
CA GLU A 255 -14.65 8.21 -11.76
C GLU A 255 -14.90 9.63 -11.22
N ILE A 256 -15.21 9.76 -9.92
CA ILE A 256 -15.31 11.07 -9.26
C ILE A 256 -13.97 11.78 -9.27
N SER A 257 -12.88 11.09 -8.94
CA SER A 257 -11.54 11.66 -8.92
C SER A 257 -11.08 12.09 -10.33
N LEU A 258 -11.46 11.35 -11.38
CA LEU A 258 -11.19 11.71 -12.76
C LEU A 258 -12.00 12.94 -13.21
N ALA A 259 -13.26 13.05 -12.78
CA ALA A 259 -14.12 14.16 -13.15
C ALA A 259 -13.86 15.46 -12.36
N HIS A 260 -13.56 15.35 -11.06
CA HIS A 260 -13.51 16.48 -10.12
C HIS A 260 -12.14 16.70 -9.47
N GLY A 261 -11.16 15.84 -9.75
CA GLY A 261 -9.82 15.92 -9.18
C GLY A 261 -9.80 15.62 -7.67
N ALA A 262 -8.76 16.14 -7.00
CA ALA A 262 -8.49 15.83 -5.59
C ALA A 262 -9.52 16.41 -4.60
N GLU A 263 -10.25 17.46 -4.98
CA GLU A 263 -11.30 18.08 -4.15
C GLU A 263 -12.55 17.19 -4.04
N GLY A 264 -12.76 16.31 -5.02
CA GLY A 264 -13.93 15.43 -5.08
C GLY A 264 -15.25 16.21 -5.21
N LEU A 265 -16.29 15.69 -4.58
CA LEU A 265 -17.62 16.32 -4.55
C LEU A 265 -17.89 16.98 -3.18
N PRO A 266 -18.84 17.94 -3.10
CA PRO A 266 -19.33 18.44 -1.83
C PRO A 266 -19.78 17.30 -0.90
N GLU A 267 -19.63 17.51 0.42
CA GLU A 267 -19.99 16.54 1.44
C GLU A 267 -21.42 16.01 1.26
N ASP A 268 -21.59 14.69 1.38
CA ASP A 268 -22.88 14.00 1.24
C ASP A 268 -23.59 14.15 -0.13
N THR A 269 -22.87 14.52 -1.19
CA THR A 269 -23.44 14.54 -2.57
C THR A 269 -23.91 13.15 -3.00
N ILE A 270 -23.19 12.08 -2.66
CA ILE A 270 -23.61 10.71 -2.92
C ILE A 270 -23.79 10.00 -1.59
N GLU A 271 -25.00 9.52 -1.31
CA GLU A 271 -25.32 8.73 -0.13
C GLU A 271 -25.70 7.30 -0.53
N LEU A 272 -24.83 6.34 -0.22
CA LEU A 272 -25.02 4.93 -0.50
C LEU A 272 -25.49 4.21 0.77
N ARG A 273 -26.64 3.56 0.71
CA ARG A 273 -27.23 2.80 1.82
C ARG A 273 -27.29 1.34 1.46
N PHE A 274 -26.58 0.53 2.21
CA PHE A 274 -26.50 -0.91 2.00
C PHE A 274 -27.13 -1.70 3.15
N LYS A 275 -27.76 -2.82 2.81
CA LYS A 275 -28.24 -3.82 3.78
C LYS A 275 -27.60 -5.18 3.50
N GLY A 276 -26.91 -5.74 4.50
CA GLY A 276 -26.25 -7.03 4.40
C GLY A 276 -24.79 -6.99 4.90
N SER A 277 -23.96 -7.91 4.39
CA SER A 277 -22.56 -8.04 4.78
C SER A 277 -21.67 -7.53 3.66
N ALA A 278 -20.91 -6.47 3.90
CA ALA A 278 -20.01 -5.92 2.90
C ALA A 278 -18.76 -6.78 2.73
N GLY A 279 -18.37 -7.05 1.50
CA GLY A 279 -17.13 -7.76 1.19
C GLY A 279 -15.88 -6.97 1.57
N GLN A 280 -14.74 -7.58 1.27
CA GLN A 280 -13.41 -7.02 1.53
C GLN A 280 -13.25 -5.64 0.87
N SER A 281 -12.56 -4.72 1.55
CA SER A 281 -12.20 -3.39 1.04
C SER A 281 -13.36 -2.46 0.70
N LEU A 282 -14.48 -2.54 1.44
CA LEU A 282 -15.58 -1.57 1.33
C LEU A 282 -15.06 -0.13 1.43
N GLY A 283 -15.44 0.72 0.47
CA GLY A 283 -15.09 2.14 0.48
C GLY A 283 -13.59 2.43 0.36
N ALA A 284 -12.82 1.49 -0.20
CA ALA A 284 -11.39 1.70 -0.39
C ALA A 284 -11.13 2.85 -1.37
N PHE A 285 -10.21 3.76 -1.00
CA PHE A 285 -9.80 4.93 -1.78
C PHE A 285 -10.96 5.87 -2.20
N CYS A 286 -12.05 5.89 -1.44
CA CYS A 286 -13.18 6.76 -1.75
C CYS A 286 -12.89 8.22 -1.38
N PRO A 287 -13.05 9.18 -2.32
CA PRO A 287 -12.80 10.59 -2.11
C PRO A 287 -13.95 11.28 -1.36
N SER A 288 -13.78 12.56 -1.07
CA SER A 288 -14.82 13.45 -0.55
C SER A 288 -16.11 13.43 -1.39
N GLY A 289 -17.23 13.55 -0.68
CA GLY A 289 -18.58 13.63 -1.25
C GLY A 289 -19.32 12.30 -1.36
N ILE A 290 -18.65 11.17 -1.07
CA ILE A 290 -19.31 9.87 -0.89
C ILE A 290 -19.53 9.59 0.60
N THR A 291 -20.76 9.22 0.96
CA THR A 291 -21.12 8.74 2.28
C THR A 291 -21.75 7.35 2.17
N ILE A 292 -21.13 6.37 2.83
CA ILE A 292 -21.50 4.96 2.76
C ILE A 292 -22.07 4.51 4.10
N HIS A 293 -23.29 4.00 4.09
CA HIS A 293 -23.96 3.39 5.24
C HIS A 293 -24.15 1.90 5.00
N VAL A 294 -23.75 1.07 5.96
CA VAL A 294 -24.02 -0.37 5.96
C VAL A 294 -24.82 -0.73 7.21
N GLU A 295 -26.00 -1.28 6.99
CA GLU A 295 -26.80 -1.94 8.02
C GLU A 295 -26.55 -3.45 7.93
N GLY A 296 -25.74 -3.97 8.85
CA GLY A 296 -25.17 -5.32 8.85
C GLY A 296 -23.73 -5.31 9.37
N ASP A 297 -22.81 -5.85 8.58
CA ASP A 297 -21.38 -5.97 8.93
C ASP A 297 -20.47 -5.70 7.71
N ALA A 298 -19.17 -5.57 7.94
CA ALA A 298 -18.18 -5.40 6.89
C ALA A 298 -16.92 -6.24 7.13
N ASN A 299 -16.31 -6.74 6.07
CA ASN A 299 -15.10 -7.56 6.15
C ASN A 299 -13.82 -6.70 6.26
N ASP A 300 -12.65 -7.33 6.14
CA ASP A 300 -11.35 -6.66 6.31
C ASP A 300 -11.15 -5.52 5.31
N TYR A 301 -10.21 -4.63 5.64
CA TYR A 301 -9.80 -3.49 4.81
C TYR A 301 -10.90 -2.45 4.55
N THR A 302 -11.98 -2.44 5.32
CA THR A 302 -13.00 -1.37 5.23
C THR A 302 -12.33 0.00 5.38
N GLY A 303 -12.57 0.91 4.45
CA GLY A 303 -11.93 2.22 4.38
C GLY A 303 -10.42 2.18 4.11
N LYS A 304 -9.89 1.12 3.49
CA LYS A 304 -8.47 1.08 3.07
C LYS A 304 -8.13 2.29 2.20
N GLY A 305 -7.12 3.05 2.61
CA GLY A 305 -6.69 4.26 1.93
C GLY A 305 -7.80 5.30 1.80
N LEU A 306 -8.75 5.37 2.75
CA LEU A 306 -9.81 6.37 2.76
C LEU A 306 -9.24 7.77 2.58
N CYS A 307 -9.80 8.54 1.65
CA CYS A 307 -9.25 9.83 1.23
C CYS A 307 -10.33 10.93 1.11
N GLY A 308 -11.33 10.89 2.00
CA GLY A 308 -12.30 11.97 2.18
C GLY A 308 -13.73 11.52 2.37
N ALA A 309 -14.07 10.29 1.95
CA ALA A 309 -15.41 9.74 2.14
C ALA A 309 -15.75 9.49 3.63
N LYS A 310 -17.04 9.30 3.89
CA LYS A 310 -17.54 8.83 5.17
C LYS A 310 -18.05 7.40 5.08
N ILE A 311 -17.76 6.59 6.08
CA ILE A 311 -18.26 5.22 6.19
C ILE A 311 -18.93 5.03 7.55
N SER A 312 -20.10 4.41 7.59
CA SER A 312 -20.70 3.94 8.84
C SER A 312 -21.20 2.51 8.71
N VAL A 313 -20.88 1.67 9.68
CA VAL A 313 -21.39 0.30 9.78
C VAL A 313 -22.12 0.15 11.09
N ARG A 314 -23.37 -0.30 11.02
CA ARG A 314 -24.24 -0.47 12.19
C ARG A 314 -24.97 -1.80 12.12
N VAL A 315 -25.35 -2.35 13.27
CA VAL A 315 -26.10 -3.61 13.29
C VAL A 315 -27.53 -3.40 12.75
N PRO A 316 -28.17 -4.43 12.18
CA PRO A 316 -29.56 -4.34 11.75
C PRO A 316 -30.52 -3.93 12.86
N GLU A 317 -31.54 -3.17 12.51
CA GLU A 317 -32.59 -2.79 13.46
C GLU A 317 -33.27 -4.04 14.04
N GLY A 318 -33.51 -4.05 15.35
CA GLY A 318 -34.06 -5.20 16.06
C GLY A 318 -33.04 -6.26 16.52
N SER A 319 -31.74 -6.07 16.25
CA SER A 319 -30.69 -6.93 16.81
C SER A 319 -30.73 -6.95 18.35
N THR A 320 -30.66 -8.14 18.94
CA THR A 320 -30.84 -8.36 20.39
C THR A 320 -29.55 -8.49 21.17
N PHE A 321 -28.40 -8.64 20.50
CA PHE A 321 -27.08 -8.72 21.13
C PHE A 321 -26.48 -7.33 21.35
N ASP A 322 -25.48 -7.24 22.23
CA ASP A 322 -24.73 -6.01 22.47
C ASP A 322 -23.68 -5.80 21.36
N PRO A 323 -23.79 -4.75 20.52
CA PRO A 323 -22.81 -4.51 19.47
C PRO A 323 -21.40 -4.29 19.99
N GLY A 324 -21.24 -3.67 21.18
CA GLY A 324 -19.94 -3.39 21.79
C GLY A 324 -19.17 -4.64 22.24
N GLN A 325 -19.79 -5.83 22.19
CA GLN A 325 -19.17 -7.13 22.48
C GLN A 325 -19.06 -8.03 21.24
N ASN A 326 -19.41 -7.53 20.06
CA ASN A 326 -19.48 -8.32 18.83
C ASN A 326 -18.71 -7.67 17.69
N ILE A 327 -18.11 -8.50 16.83
CA ILE A 327 -17.36 -8.03 15.66
C ILE A 327 -18.34 -7.48 14.63
N ILE A 328 -18.10 -6.24 14.19
CA ILE A 328 -18.86 -5.58 13.12
C ILE A 328 -18.00 -5.29 11.88
N ALA A 329 -16.68 -5.17 12.07
CA ALA A 329 -15.72 -4.91 11.00
C ALA A 329 -14.51 -5.84 11.15
N GLY A 330 -13.94 -6.27 10.02
CA GLY A 330 -12.76 -7.13 9.99
C GLY A 330 -11.47 -6.44 10.43
N ASN A 331 -10.35 -6.98 9.95
CA ASN A 331 -9.00 -6.54 10.25
C ASN A 331 -8.54 -5.40 9.34
N VAL A 332 -7.48 -4.71 9.75
CA VAL A 332 -6.73 -3.73 8.92
C VAL A 332 -7.64 -2.63 8.34
N VAL A 333 -8.68 -2.27 9.09
CA VAL A 333 -9.63 -1.20 8.79
C VAL A 333 -8.88 0.14 8.78
N LEU A 334 -9.21 1.01 7.82
CA LEU A 334 -8.55 2.31 7.62
C LEU A 334 -7.05 2.24 7.32
N TYR A 335 -6.60 1.14 6.71
CA TYR A 335 -5.19 0.98 6.35
C TYR A 335 -4.68 2.16 5.51
N GLY A 336 -3.78 2.97 6.04
CA GLY A 336 -3.17 4.06 5.29
C GLY A 336 -4.13 5.19 4.90
N ALA A 337 -5.28 5.32 5.58
CA ALA A 337 -6.23 6.39 5.33
C ALA A 337 -5.59 7.77 5.50
N THR A 338 -5.90 8.73 4.64
CA THR A 338 -5.31 10.08 4.62
C THR A 338 -6.30 11.16 5.06
N SER A 339 -7.60 10.93 4.89
CA SER A 339 -8.68 11.82 5.32
C SER A 339 -10.01 11.07 5.30
N GLY A 340 -11.10 11.74 5.72
CA GLY A 340 -12.43 11.15 5.80
C GLY A 340 -12.79 10.66 7.20
N GLU A 341 -13.96 10.02 7.31
CA GLU A 341 -14.52 9.61 8.59
C GLU A 341 -15.06 8.19 8.58
N ALA A 342 -14.95 7.47 9.70
CA ALA A 342 -15.52 6.12 9.81
C ALA A 342 -16.16 5.84 11.19
N TYR A 343 -17.34 5.22 11.19
CA TYR A 343 -18.15 5.03 12.39
C TYR A 343 -18.66 3.59 12.49
N PHE A 344 -18.20 2.83 13.48
CA PHE A 344 -18.48 1.40 13.61
C PHE A 344 -19.20 1.09 14.92
N GLN A 345 -20.46 0.67 14.84
CA GLN A 345 -21.27 0.27 16.00
C GLN A 345 -20.91 -1.14 16.47
N GLY A 346 -19.68 -1.33 16.91
CA GLY A 346 -19.22 -2.63 17.42
C GLY A 346 -17.71 -2.73 17.42
N VAL A 347 -17.22 -3.96 17.52
CA VAL A 347 -15.80 -4.27 17.63
C VAL A 347 -15.19 -4.45 16.23
N ALA A 348 -14.06 -3.80 15.97
CA ALA A 348 -13.24 -4.07 14.79
C ALA A 348 -12.15 -5.11 15.12
N GLY A 349 -11.68 -5.82 14.10
CA GLY A 349 -10.60 -6.81 14.23
C GLY A 349 -9.23 -6.22 14.56
N GLU A 350 -8.19 -6.97 14.23
CA GLU A 350 -6.80 -6.59 14.47
C GLU A 350 -6.35 -5.45 13.55
N ARG A 351 -5.33 -4.70 13.98
CA ARG A 351 -4.70 -3.62 13.19
C ARG A 351 -5.67 -2.53 12.74
N PHE A 352 -6.68 -2.22 13.55
CA PHE A 352 -7.56 -1.09 13.30
C PHE A 352 -6.77 0.21 13.20
N ALA A 353 -7.01 1.01 12.15
CA ALA A 353 -6.33 2.26 11.86
C ALA A 353 -4.80 2.14 11.70
N VAL A 354 -4.32 0.97 11.24
CA VAL A 354 -2.90 0.79 10.94
C VAL A 354 -2.45 1.77 9.85
N ARG A 355 -1.36 2.50 10.11
CA ARG A 355 -0.85 3.57 9.23
C ARG A 355 -1.86 4.68 8.91
N ASN A 356 -2.90 4.87 9.71
CA ASN A 356 -3.79 6.02 9.54
C ASN A 356 -2.98 7.32 9.61
N SER A 357 -3.16 8.16 8.62
CA SER A 357 -2.41 9.39 8.38
C SER A 357 -3.28 10.64 8.46
N GLY A 358 -4.60 10.51 8.64
CA GLY A 358 -5.48 11.68 8.72
C GLY A 358 -6.99 11.43 8.83
N ALA A 359 -7.47 10.19 8.76
CA ALA A 359 -8.89 9.91 8.95
C ALA A 359 -9.32 10.00 10.42
N SER A 360 -10.58 10.40 10.65
CA SER A 360 -11.21 10.36 11.96
C SER A 360 -12.09 9.11 12.10
N ALA A 361 -12.07 8.43 13.24
CA ALA A 361 -12.89 7.23 13.43
C ALA A 361 -13.44 7.08 14.84
N VAL A 362 -14.62 6.46 14.94
CA VAL A 362 -15.20 6.00 16.21
C VAL A 362 -15.60 4.54 16.10
N VAL A 363 -15.19 3.73 17.07
CA VAL A 363 -15.44 2.28 17.13
C VAL A 363 -15.70 1.85 18.57
N GLU A 364 -16.47 0.77 18.79
CA GLU A 364 -16.86 0.35 20.15
C GLU A 364 -15.91 -0.69 20.78
N GLY A 365 -14.89 -1.11 20.05
CA GLY A 365 -13.78 -1.93 20.54
C GLY A 365 -12.84 -2.32 19.39
N VAL A 366 -11.62 -2.74 19.71
CA VAL A 366 -10.66 -3.18 18.68
C VAL A 366 -9.86 -4.39 19.14
N GLY A 367 -9.39 -5.20 18.18
CA GLY A 367 -8.44 -6.29 18.42
C GLY A 367 -7.01 -5.82 18.72
N ASP A 368 -6.05 -6.73 18.60
CA ASP A 368 -4.62 -6.45 18.81
C ASP A 368 -4.10 -5.43 17.77
N HIS A 369 -3.05 -4.68 18.14
CA HIS A 369 -2.34 -3.76 17.26
C HIS A 369 -3.16 -2.55 16.76
N GLY A 370 -4.13 -2.08 17.55
CA GLY A 370 -4.86 -0.85 17.26
C GLY A 370 -3.92 0.37 17.13
N CYS A 371 -4.16 1.21 16.13
CA CYS A 371 -3.38 2.40 15.79
C CYS A 371 -1.88 2.15 15.53
N GLU A 372 -1.51 0.93 15.14
CA GLU A 372 -0.14 0.58 14.79
C GLU A 372 0.37 1.47 13.63
N TYR A 373 1.56 2.07 13.77
CA TYR A 373 2.17 2.98 12.79
C TYR A 373 1.30 4.20 12.38
N MET A 374 0.31 4.59 13.18
CA MET A 374 -0.50 5.79 12.90
C MET A 374 0.37 7.06 12.95
N THR A 375 0.22 7.92 11.95
CA THR A 375 0.99 9.16 11.75
C THR A 375 0.12 10.41 11.73
N GLY A 376 -1.21 10.28 11.75
CA GLY A 376 -2.16 11.39 11.75
C GLY A 376 -3.60 10.92 11.90
N GLY A 377 -4.52 11.87 12.10
CA GLY A 377 -5.95 11.59 12.30
C GLY A 377 -6.35 11.46 13.78
N THR A 378 -7.60 11.08 14.01
CA THR A 378 -8.19 11.00 15.36
C THR A 378 -9.03 9.74 15.51
N VAL A 379 -8.70 8.89 16.48
CA VAL A 379 -9.43 7.64 16.72
C VAL A 379 -10.05 7.63 18.11
N VAL A 380 -11.36 7.44 18.21
CA VAL A 380 -12.08 7.29 19.48
C VAL A 380 -12.54 5.84 19.62
N ILE A 381 -12.17 5.19 20.72
CA ILE A 381 -12.52 3.80 21.00
C ILE A 381 -13.37 3.77 22.25
N LEU A 382 -14.63 3.36 22.09
CA LEU A 382 -15.59 3.36 23.17
C LEU A 382 -15.52 2.10 24.02
N GLY A 383 -14.62 1.15 23.80
CA GLY A 383 -14.54 -0.06 24.59
C GLY A 383 -13.16 -0.71 24.61
N LYS A 384 -13.12 -2.03 24.76
CA LYS A 384 -11.87 -2.76 24.98
C LYS A 384 -10.97 -2.72 23.75
N THR A 385 -9.66 -2.67 24.01
CA THR A 385 -8.60 -2.77 23.00
C THR A 385 -7.82 -4.08 23.16
N GLY A 386 -7.20 -4.58 22.09
CA GLY A 386 -6.22 -5.65 22.19
C GLY A 386 -4.84 -5.16 22.63
N ARG A 387 -3.86 -6.08 22.61
CA ARG A 387 -2.47 -5.83 23.01
C ARG A 387 -1.71 -5.00 21.98
N ASN A 388 -0.55 -4.50 22.41
CA ASN A 388 0.40 -3.78 21.57
C ASN A 388 -0.20 -2.54 20.88
N PHE A 389 -1.14 -1.87 21.56
CA PHE A 389 -1.80 -0.67 21.06
C PHE A 389 -0.78 0.47 20.86
N GLY A 390 -0.89 1.20 19.75
CA GLY A 390 -0.05 2.36 19.45
C GLY A 390 1.41 2.02 19.09
N ALA A 391 1.72 0.75 18.79
CA ALA A 391 3.06 0.36 18.40
C ALA A 391 3.53 1.11 17.14
N GLY A 392 4.66 1.81 17.24
CA GLY A 392 5.18 2.62 16.13
C GLY A 392 4.34 3.85 15.77
N MET A 393 3.32 4.20 16.54
CA MET A 393 2.52 5.41 16.34
C MET A 393 3.40 6.65 16.58
N SER A 394 3.47 7.53 15.59
CA SER A 394 4.33 8.72 15.61
C SER A 394 3.55 10.03 15.38
N GLY A 395 2.25 9.97 15.13
CA GLY A 395 1.40 11.15 14.98
C GLY A 395 -0.10 10.84 15.08
N GLY A 396 -0.91 11.89 15.17
CA GLY A 396 -2.35 11.79 15.46
C GLY A 396 -2.65 11.53 16.94
N PHE A 397 -3.95 11.40 17.26
CA PHE A 397 -4.43 11.16 18.63
C PHE A 397 -5.40 9.98 18.67
N ALA A 398 -5.31 9.18 19.73
CA ALA A 398 -6.34 8.19 20.05
C ALA A 398 -6.88 8.43 21.46
N TYR A 399 -8.19 8.26 21.62
CA TYR A 399 -8.90 8.42 22.88
C TYR A 399 -9.63 7.11 23.18
N VAL A 400 -9.25 6.45 24.27
CA VAL A 400 -9.78 5.13 24.64
C VAL A 400 -10.58 5.26 25.92
N LEU A 401 -11.83 4.82 25.89
CA LEU A 401 -12.65 4.74 27.09
C LEU A 401 -12.22 3.54 27.94
N ASP A 402 -11.43 3.80 28.98
CA ASP A 402 -10.90 2.78 29.89
C ASP A 402 -11.76 2.66 31.16
N GLU A 403 -12.84 1.88 31.07
CA GLU A 403 -13.74 1.68 32.22
C GLU A 403 -13.12 0.81 33.32
N ASP A 404 -12.24 -0.13 32.94
CA ASP A 404 -11.66 -1.14 33.83
C ASP A 404 -10.31 -0.68 34.43
N GLY A 405 -9.69 0.37 33.89
CA GLY A 405 -8.39 0.88 34.32
C GLY A 405 -7.21 0.02 33.86
N ASP A 406 -7.42 -0.88 32.88
CA ASP A 406 -6.44 -1.88 32.46
C ASP A 406 -5.81 -1.59 31.09
N PHE A 407 -6.25 -0.53 30.42
CA PHE A 407 -5.70 -0.11 29.13
C PHE A 407 -4.18 0.12 29.15
N PRO A 408 -3.56 0.71 30.20
CA PRO A 408 -2.11 0.89 30.24
C PRO A 408 -1.31 -0.41 30.09
N GLY A 409 -1.86 -1.55 30.53
CA GLY A 409 -1.23 -2.86 30.39
C GLY A 409 -1.22 -3.41 28.95
N ARG A 410 -1.96 -2.79 28.03
CA ARG A 410 -2.12 -3.21 26.63
C ARG A 410 -1.39 -2.32 25.64
N VAL A 411 -0.88 -1.18 26.10
CA VAL A 411 -0.20 -0.17 25.28
C VAL A 411 1.26 -0.55 25.06
N ASN A 412 1.76 -0.29 23.84
CA ASN A 412 3.20 -0.33 23.58
C ASN A 412 3.85 0.99 24.03
N PRO A 413 4.71 1.00 25.06
CA PRO A 413 5.22 2.24 25.66
C PRO A 413 6.37 2.88 24.87
N THR A 414 6.85 2.26 23.78
CA THR A 414 8.08 2.68 23.11
C THR A 414 7.98 4.08 22.51
N ARG A 415 6.84 4.45 21.90
CA ARG A 415 6.67 5.72 21.18
C ARG A 415 5.48 6.58 21.61
N VAL A 416 4.64 6.10 22.50
CA VAL A 416 3.46 6.84 22.98
C VAL A 416 3.49 7.00 24.49
N ASP A 417 2.91 8.10 24.96
CA ASP A 417 2.57 8.35 26.36
C ASP A 417 1.06 8.32 26.54
N LEU A 418 0.63 8.09 27.78
CA LEU A 418 -0.77 8.10 28.19
C LEU A 418 -1.04 9.32 29.05
N GLU A 419 -2.05 10.10 28.70
CA GLU A 419 -2.42 11.35 29.36
C GLU A 419 -3.93 11.44 29.59
N THR A 420 -4.34 12.37 30.44
CA THR A 420 -5.74 12.79 30.55
C THR A 420 -6.09 13.73 29.40
N MET A 421 -7.35 13.76 29.00
CA MET A 421 -7.84 14.73 28.00
C MET A 421 -7.75 16.16 28.53
N THR A 422 -7.40 17.10 27.64
CA THR A 422 -7.60 18.54 27.86
C THR A 422 -9.04 18.94 27.51
N PRO A 423 -9.52 20.14 27.87
CA PRO A 423 -10.84 20.61 27.44
C PRO A 423 -11.03 20.61 25.92
N GLU A 424 -9.97 20.90 25.14
CA GLU A 424 -10.00 20.86 23.68
C GLU A 424 -10.13 19.42 23.15
N ASP A 425 -9.47 18.47 23.80
CA ASP A 425 -9.63 17.05 23.49
C ASP A 425 -11.09 16.60 23.74
N GLU A 426 -11.70 17.04 24.85
CA GLU A 426 -13.11 16.74 25.18
C GLU A 426 -14.06 17.22 24.08
N GLU A 427 -13.87 18.44 23.56
CA GLU A 427 -14.68 18.98 22.47
C GLU A 427 -14.58 18.12 21.20
N VAL A 428 -13.36 17.66 20.86
CA VAL A 428 -13.12 16.77 19.72
C VAL A 428 -13.82 15.44 19.92
N VAL A 429 -13.68 14.81 21.08
CA VAL A 429 -14.31 13.52 21.39
C VAL A 429 -15.82 13.64 21.39
N LEU A 430 -16.40 14.67 22.02
CA LEU A 430 -17.84 14.92 22.02
C LEU A 430 -18.40 15.13 20.61
N ARG A 431 -17.68 15.85 19.74
CA ARG A 431 -18.06 16.04 18.33
C ARG A 431 -18.10 14.70 17.60
N LEU A 432 -17.06 13.88 17.73
CA LEU A 432 -16.98 12.58 17.08
C LEU A 432 -18.02 11.60 17.62
N LEU A 433 -18.29 11.61 18.93
CA LEU A 433 -19.35 10.83 19.56
C LEU A 433 -20.74 11.20 19.05
N ARG A 434 -21.04 12.49 18.87
CA ARG A 434 -22.31 12.96 18.30
C ARG A 434 -22.47 12.50 16.86
N ARG A 435 -21.43 12.59 16.03
CA ARG A 435 -21.45 12.07 14.66
C ARG A 435 -21.60 10.55 14.65
N HIS A 436 -20.91 9.85 15.54
CA HIS A 436 -21.06 8.40 15.70
C HIS A 436 -22.52 8.04 16.01
N PHE A 437 -23.14 8.67 17.01
CA PHE A 437 -24.56 8.47 17.32
C PHE A 437 -25.48 8.81 16.15
N GLN A 438 -25.21 9.91 15.43
CA GLN A 438 -26.00 10.32 14.26
C GLN A 438 -25.99 9.24 13.18
N TYR A 439 -24.82 8.70 12.84
CA TYR A 439 -24.66 7.75 11.75
C TYR A 439 -24.99 6.31 12.13
N THR A 440 -24.76 5.90 13.38
CA THR A 440 -24.91 4.51 13.79
C THR A 440 -26.09 4.24 14.70
N ARG A 441 -26.67 5.28 15.33
CA ARG A 441 -27.66 5.14 16.42
C ARG A 441 -27.14 4.30 17.60
N SER A 442 -25.83 4.32 17.83
CA SER A 442 -25.18 3.59 18.93
C SER A 442 -25.76 3.97 20.30
N LYS A 443 -26.34 2.98 20.99
CA LYS A 443 -26.79 3.14 22.38
C LYS A 443 -25.61 3.42 23.32
N ARG A 444 -24.43 2.85 23.03
CA ARG A 444 -23.21 3.09 23.80
C ARG A 444 -22.75 4.54 23.69
N ALA A 445 -22.76 5.10 22.48
CA ALA A 445 -22.47 6.51 22.26
C ALA A 445 -23.47 7.43 22.97
N ASP A 446 -24.78 7.12 22.89
CA ASP A 446 -25.83 7.88 23.59
C ASP A 446 -25.62 7.86 25.12
N ASP A 447 -25.30 6.69 25.69
CA ASP A 447 -25.07 6.58 27.14
C ASP A 447 -23.84 7.38 27.59
N VAL A 448 -22.73 7.30 26.84
CA VAL A 448 -21.51 8.08 27.09
C VAL A 448 -21.80 9.58 27.00
N LEU A 449 -22.55 10.03 25.99
CA LEU A 449 -22.92 11.43 25.81
C LEU A 449 -23.81 11.94 26.95
N ARG A 450 -24.78 11.16 27.41
CA ARG A 450 -25.70 11.56 28.49
C ARG A 450 -25.04 11.58 29.86
N LYS A 451 -24.07 10.71 30.08
CA LYS A 451 -23.36 10.56 31.36
C LYS A 451 -21.91 11.04 31.26
N TRP A 452 -21.67 12.08 30.46
CA TRP A 452 -20.32 12.58 30.17
C TRP A 452 -19.51 12.89 31.43
N GLU A 453 -20.11 13.49 32.46
CA GLU A 453 -19.43 13.78 33.73
C GLU A 453 -18.82 12.53 34.40
N SER A 454 -19.40 11.34 34.15
CA SER A 454 -18.90 10.07 34.68
C SER A 454 -17.96 9.33 33.73
N TYR A 455 -18.11 9.51 32.42
CA TYR A 455 -17.35 8.80 31.39
C TYR A 455 -16.14 9.59 30.89
N GLY A 456 -16.26 10.91 30.74
CA GLY A 456 -15.20 11.81 30.29
C GLY A 456 -13.89 11.61 31.05
N PRO A 457 -13.89 11.61 32.41
CA PRO A 457 -12.68 11.37 33.20
C PRO A 457 -12.03 9.98 33.02
N LYS A 458 -12.73 9.01 32.40
CA LYS A 458 -12.23 7.65 32.14
C LYS A 458 -11.61 7.48 30.76
N PHE A 459 -11.66 8.50 29.92
CA PHE A 459 -10.94 8.46 28.66
C PHE A 459 -9.45 8.68 28.88
N VAL A 460 -8.66 7.81 28.25
CA VAL A 460 -7.20 7.91 28.21
C VAL A 460 -6.81 8.42 26.82
N LYS A 461 -6.06 9.52 26.79
CA LYS A 461 -5.42 10.05 25.58
C LYS A 461 -4.12 9.30 25.34
N VAL A 462 -3.94 8.81 24.12
CA VAL A 462 -2.68 8.24 23.62
C VAL A 462 -1.98 9.32 22.79
N PHE A 463 -0.83 9.77 23.26
CA PHE A 463 -0.08 10.88 22.68
C PHE A 463 1.30 10.39 22.19
N PRO A 464 1.59 10.46 20.88
CA PRO A 464 2.92 10.16 20.36
C PRO A 464 4.00 11.10 20.90
N LYS A 465 5.10 10.53 21.41
CA LYS A 465 6.23 11.25 22.01
C LYS A 465 6.90 12.23 21.05
N ASP A 466 7.10 11.80 19.80
CA ASP A 466 7.74 12.60 18.76
C ASP A 466 6.88 13.84 18.40
N LEU A 467 5.56 13.68 18.34
CA LEU A 467 4.62 14.78 18.10
C LEU A 467 4.59 15.75 19.27
N LYS A 468 4.58 15.24 20.51
CA LYS A 468 4.63 16.05 21.72
C LYS A 468 5.87 16.95 21.73
N LEU A 469 7.05 16.35 21.52
CA LEU A 469 8.31 17.10 21.45
C LEU A 469 8.28 18.19 20.37
N ALA A 470 7.72 17.89 19.20
CA ALA A 470 7.59 18.86 18.12
C ALA A 470 6.64 20.03 18.47
N LEU A 471 5.54 19.76 19.17
CA LEU A 471 4.60 20.78 19.62
C LEU A 471 5.20 21.67 20.72
N ASP A 472 5.89 21.07 21.69
CA ASP A 472 6.57 21.79 22.76
C ASP A 472 7.65 22.73 22.19
N THR A 473 8.47 22.21 21.27
CA THR A 473 9.52 23.01 20.59
C THR A 473 8.93 24.18 19.79
N ARG A 474 7.78 23.95 19.11
CA ARG A 474 7.09 25.03 18.37
C ARG A 474 6.56 26.10 19.33
N LEU A 475 5.99 25.71 20.47
CA LEU A 475 5.52 26.65 21.48
C LEU A 475 6.68 27.47 22.07
N GLU A 476 7.80 26.84 22.41
CA GLU A 476 9.00 27.53 22.89
C GLU A 476 9.55 28.53 21.87
N ALA A 477 9.59 28.16 20.59
CA ALA A 477 10.00 29.07 19.52
C ALA A 477 9.08 30.28 19.36
N HIS A 478 7.78 30.16 19.65
CA HIS A 478 6.84 31.30 19.62
C HIS A 478 6.92 32.19 20.87
N VAL A 479 7.46 31.69 21.98
CA VAL A 479 7.64 32.46 23.22
C VAL A 479 9.01 33.15 23.27
N GLY A 480 9.99 32.67 22.49
CA GLY A 480 11.37 33.18 22.44
C GLY A 480 11.62 34.44 21.60
N ASP A 481 10.63 34.93 20.85
CA ASP A 481 10.73 36.16 20.02
C ASP A 481 10.17 37.42 20.73
N GLY A 482 10.14 37.42 22.07
CA GLY A 482 9.69 38.53 22.92
C GLY A 482 10.79 39.50 23.32
#